data_AF-A0A4Q1KHX7-F1
#
_entry.id   AF-A0A4Q1KHX7-F1
#
_cell.length_a   1.000
_cell.length_b   1.000
_cell.length_c   1.000
_cell.angle_alpha   90.00
_cell.angle_beta   90.00
_cell.angle_gamma   90.00
#
_symmetry.space_group_name_H-M   'P 1'
#
loop_
_entity.id
_entity.type
_entity.pdbx_description
1 polymer ?
#
loop_
_entity_poly.entity_id
_entity_poly.type
_entity_poly.pdbx_seq_one_letter_code
_entity_poly.pdbx_strand_id
1 'polypeptide(L)'
;MIRVLAGSVLVIVTILLVPSVEKALFFLPLIFALSVSLVNTDKFKLNKVLGIIISVVQSYLVFLGLGIVLYFFDEWIQNITNGGSSEVEGVALITLGGYLAALLLFYFYSYLFKEINSKFSFRVISVCNIAVIIVMLVFSKNEYLQFGVEKFPAYLISWCIFMSLAYSLSLNKELFNKKIKSK
;
A
#
# COMPACT_ATOMS: atom_id res chain seq x y z
N MET A 1 -7.97 -16.19 -9.55
CA MET A 1 -8.69 -15.52 -8.43
C MET A 1 -7.92 -15.68 -7.12
N ILE A 2 -7.57 -16.91 -6.70
CA ILE A 2 -6.74 -17.17 -5.50
C ILE A 2 -5.45 -16.34 -5.50
N ARG A 3 -4.71 -16.36 -6.62
CA ARG A 3 -3.48 -15.58 -6.79
C ARG A 3 -3.66 -14.07 -6.55
N VAL A 4 -4.81 -13.50 -6.93
CA VAL A 4 -5.05 -12.05 -6.78
C VAL A 4 -5.24 -11.67 -5.32
N LEU A 5 -5.90 -12.54 -4.55
CA LEU A 5 -6.19 -12.31 -3.13
C LEU A 5 -5.01 -12.70 -2.23
N ALA A 6 -4.18 -13.64 -2.67
CA ALA A 6 -3.06 -14.18 -1.89
C ALA A 6 -2.11 -13.09 -1.37
N GLY A 7 -1.86 -12.03 -2.16
CA GLY A 7 -1.00 -10.93 -1.72
C GLY A 7 -1.54 -10.22 -0.48
N SER A 8 -2.81 -9.85 -0.50
CA SER A 8 -3.47 -9.19 0.64
C SER A 8 -3.65 -10.12 1.83
N VAL A 9 -3.95 -11.40 1.58
CA VAL A 9 -4.03 -12.42 2.64
C VAL A 9 -2.68 -12.60 3.33
N LEU A 10 -1.57 -12.62 2.59
CA LEU A 10 -0.22 -12.69 3.16
C LEU A 10 0.09 -11.47 4.03
N VAL A 11 -0.35 -10.27 3.64
CA VAL A 11 -0.21 -9.07 4.47
C VAL A 11 -0.94 -9.26 5.80
N ILE A 12 -2.21 -9.68 5.75
CA ILE A 12 -3.05 -9.89 6.95
C ILE A 12 -2.42 -10.93 7.88
N VAL A 13 -2.08 -12.11 7.34
CA VAL A 13 -1.48 -13.21 8.12
C VAL A 13 -0.18 -12.75 8.76
N THR A 14 0.68 -12.06 8.02
CA THR A 14 1.97 -11.62 8.56
C THR A 14 1.78 -10.60 9.68
N ILE A 15 0.87 -9.64 9.53
CA ILE A 15 0.58 -8.63 10.55
C ILE A 15 0.03 -9.26 11.83
N LEU A 16 -0.86 -10.26 11.71
CA LEU A 16 -1.39 -10.99 12.87
C LEU A 16 -0.30 -11.76 13.64
N LEU A 17 0.80 -12.11 12.97
CA LEU A 17 1.93 -12.81 13.58
C LEU A 17 2.98 -11.86 14.19
N VAL A 18 2.94 -10.55 13.87
CA VAL A 18 3.90 -9.60 14.45
C VAL A 18 3.47 -9.24 15.88
N PRO A 19 4.30 -9.53 16.90
CA PRO A 19 3.91 -9.40 18.30
C PRO A 19 3.82 -7.95 18.81
N SER A 20 4.20 -6.95 18.01
CA SER A 20 4.16 -5.53 18.40
C SER A 20 4.01 -4.59 17.20
N VAL A 21 3.19 -3.55 17.35
CA VAL A 21 2.90 -2.53 16.32
C VAL A 21 4.15 -1.78 15.86
N GLU A 22 5.02 -1.36 16.77
CA GLU A 22 6.23 -0.60 16.43
C GLU A 22 7.17 -1.38 15.53
N LYS A 23 7.38 -2.67 15.83
CA LYS A 23 8.16 -3.56 14.96
C LYS A 23 7.45 -3.79 13.63
N ALA A 24 6.11 -3.85 13.63
CA ALA A 24 5.34 -4.01 12.40
C ALA A 24 5.55 -2.84 11.42
N LEU A 25 5.72 -1.60 11.91
CA LEU A 25 6.03 -0.43 11.09
C LEU A 25 7.35 -0.57 10.33
N PHE A 26 8.40 -1.08 10.97
CA PHE A 26 9.69 -1.32 10.31
C PHE A 26 9.63 -2.43 9.24
N PHE A 27 8.80 -3.45 9.47
CA PHE A 27 8.64 -4.57 8.55
C PHE A 27 7.57 -4.33 7.47
N LEU A 28 6.72 -3.31 7.57
CA LEU A 28 5.67 -3.02 6.60
C LEU A 28 6.16 -2.94 5.13
N PRO A 29 7.28 -2.25 4.80
CA PRO A 29 7.79 -2.23 3.44
C PRO A 29 8.19 -3.63 2.94
N LEU A 30 8.80 -4.43 3.83
CA LEU A 30 9.21 -5.81 3.54
C LEU A 30 7.99 -6.71 3.33
N ILE A 31 7.00 -6.64 4.23
CA ILE A 31 5.75 -7.41 4.16
C ILE A 31 5.06 -7.10 2.83
N PHE A 32 4.91 -5.82 2.50
CA PHE A 32 4.30 -5.40 1.25
C PHE A 32 5.06 -5.93 0.03
N ALA A 33 6.38 -5.72 -0.02
CA ALA A 33 7.21 -6.15 -1.14
C ALA A 33 7.14 -7.66 -1.37
N LEU A 34 7.25 -8.46 -0.30
CA LEU A 34 7.16 -9.91 -0.37
C LEU A 34 5.77 -10.39 -0.77
N SER A 35 4.72 -9.81 -0.19
CA SER A 35 3.33 -10.15 -0.54
C SER A 35 3.04 -9.96 -2.02
N VAL A 36 3.49 -8.86 -2.62
CA VAL A 36 3.29 -8.64 -4.06
C VAL A 36 4.25 -9.49 -4.89
N SER A 37 5.52 -9.56 -4.52
CA SER A 37 6.56 -10.20 -5.34
C SER A 37 6.43 -11.71 -5.37
N LEU A 38 6.25 -12.37 -4.22
CA LEU A 38 6.15 -13.84 -4.15
C LEU A 38 4.96 -14.34 -4.95
N VAL A 39 3.82 -13.67 -4.79
CA VAL A 39 2.58 -14.02 -5.49
C VAL A 39 2.71 -13.81 -6.99
N ASN A 40 3.50 -12.85 -7.47
CA ASN A 40 3.63 -12.48 -8.88
C ASN A 40 5.00 -12.83 -9.49
N THR A 41 5.70 -13.83 -8.92
CA THR A 41 7.09 -14.16 -9.26
C THR A 41 7.34 -14.52 -10.74
N ASP A 42 6.39 -15.14 -11.42
CA ASP A 42 6.48 -15.47 -12.85
C ASP A 42 6.40 -14.24 -13.78
N LYS A 43 5.96 -13.09 -13.26
CA LYS A 43 5.78 -11.85 -14.03
C LYS A 43 7.00 -10.93 -14.00
N PHE A 44 8.04 -11.28 -13.25
CA PHE A 44 9.28 -10.50 -13.27
C PHE A 44 9.93 -10.50 -14.66
N LYS A 45 10.44 -9.33 -15.07
CA LYS A 45 11.30 -9.16 -16.24
C LYS A 45 12.69 -9.76 -16.00
N LEU A 46 13.18 -9.63 -14.77
CA LEU A 46 14.48 -10.11 -14.31
C LEU A 46 14.38 -11.54 -13.74
N ASN A 47 15.52 -12.11 -13.34
CA ASN A 47 15.54 -13.33 -12.52
C ASN A 47 14.69 -13.12 -11.26
N LYS A 48 13.92 -14.15 -10.88
CA LYS A 48 13.02 -14.18 -9.71
C LYS A 48 13.66 -13.62 -8.43
N VAL A 49 14.86 -14.11 -8.08
CA VAL A 49 15.55 -13.72 -6.85
C VAL A 49 15.92 -12.24 -6.90
N LEU A 50 16.48 -11.80 -8.03
CA LEU A 50 16.87 -10.41 -8.23
C LEU A 50 15.66 -9.47 -8.24
N GLY A 51 14.55 -9.88 -8.87
CA GLY A 51 13.30 -9.12 -8.88
C GLY A 51 12.73 -8.91 -7.49
N ILE A 52 12.74 -9.94 -6.64
CA ILE A 52 12.32 -9.83 -5.23
C ILE A 52 13.24 -8.88 -4.46
N ILE A 53 14.56 -9.02 -4.58
CA ILE A 53 15.53 -8.15 -3.89
C ILE A 53 15.30 -6.68 -4.27
N ILE A 54 15.18 -6.39 -5.56
CA ILE A 54 14.95 -5.02 -6.04
C ILE A 54 13.59 -4.50 -5.56
N SER A 55 12.54 -5.32 -5.55
CA SER A 55 11.22 -4.93 -5.03
C SER A 55 11.27 -4.56 -3.55
N VAL A 56 12.03 -5.30 -2.74
CA VAL A 56 12.23 -4.99 -1.32
C VAL A 56 12.94 -3.66 -1.17
N VAL A 57 14.09 -3.48 -1.83
CA VAL A 57 14.87 -2.22 -1.77
C VAL A 57 14.01 -1.02 -2.19
N GLN A 58 13.29 -1.13 -3.31
CA GLN A 58 12.41 -0.07 -3.79
C GLN A 58 11.28 0.26 -2.80
N SER A 59 10.69 -0.76 -2.18
CA SER A 59 9.62 -0.55 -1.20
C SER A 59 10.14 0.19 0.04
N TYR A 60 11.33 -0.16 0.54
CA TYR A 60 11.98 0.60 1.61
C TYR A 60 12.26 2.05 1.20
N LEU A 61 12.75 2.30 -0.01
CA LEU A 61 12.97 3.66 -0.51
C LEU A 61 11.67 4.48 -0.60
N VAL A 62 10.58 3.87 -1.05
CA VAL A 62 9.28 4.56 -1.13
C VAL A 62 8.72 4.86 0.25
N PHE A 63 8.80 3.92 1.20
CA PHE A 63 8.33 4.15 2.56
C PHE A 63 9.20 5.16 3.30
N LEU A 64 10.53 5.17 3.06
CA LEU A 64 11.41 6.23 3.56
C LEU A 64 11.00 7.59 2.98
N GLY A 65 10.78 7.66 1.67
CA GLY A 65 10.30 8.88 1.01
C GLY A 65 8.96 9.35 1.57
N LEU A 66 8.03 8.44 1.84
CA LEU A 66 6.76 8.73 2.51
C LEU A 66 7.02 9.32 3.91
N GLY A 67 7.88 8.70 4.72
CA GLY A 67 8.23 9.21 6.06
C GLY A 67 8.81 10.62 6.01
N ILE A 68 9.71 10.89 5.06
CA ILE A 68 10.31 12.21 4.84
C ILE A 68 9.24 13.23 4.44
N VAL A 69 8.37 12.90 3.49
CA VAL A 69 7.29 13.79 3.04
C VAL A 69 6.33 14.09 4.18
N LEU A 70 5.94 13.07 4.96
CA LEU A 70 5.06 13.26 6.12
C LEU A 70 5.69 14.17 7.16
N TYR A 71 6.99 14.01 7.44
CA TYR A 71 7.73 14.87 8.37
C TYR A 71 7.73 16.34 7.93
N PHE A 72 8.10 16.61 6.67
CA PHE A 72 8.14 17.99 6.18
C PHE A 72 6.76 18.62 6.04
N PHE A 73 5.74 17.84 5.68
CA PHE A 73 4.37 18.36 5.61
C PHE A 73 3.79 18.64 7.01
N ASP A 74 4.10 17.83 8.02
CA ASP A 74 3.68 18.10 9.40
C ASP A 74 4.25 19.43 9.90
N GLU A 75 5.56 19.67 9.72
CA GLU A 75 6.18 20.97 10.04
C GLU A 75 5.55 22.13 9.25
N TRP A 76 5.24 21.92 7.96
CA TRP A 76 4.64 22.95 7.13
C TRP A 76 3.21 23.32 7.55
N ILE A 77 2.38 22.32 7.89
CA ILE A 77 0.99 22.59 8.28
C ILE A 77 0.96 23.23 9.68
N GLN A 78 1.75 22.76 10.65
CA GLN A 78 1.85 23.37 11.98
C GLN A 78 2.20 24.87 11.91
N ASN A 79 3.06 25.25 10.97
CA ASN A 79 3.44 26.64 10.72
C ASN A 79 2.31 27.50 10.12
N ILE A 80 1.34 26.90 9.43
CA ILE A 80 0.22 27.60 8.78
C ILE A 80 -1.02 27.64 9.66
N THR A 81 -1.25 26.63 10.50
CA THR A 81 -2.44 26.51 11.36
C THR A 81 -2.26 27.15 12.74
N ASN A 82 -1.12 27.80 13.01
CA ASN A 82 -0.77 28.38 14.33
C ASN A 82 -0.98 27.37 15.48
N GLY A 83 -0.62 26.10 15.27
CA GLY A 83 -0.67 25.05 16.29
C GLY A 83 -2.06 24.47 16.60
N GLY A 84 -3.10 24.80 15.83
CA GLY A 84 -4.41 24.18 15.95
C GLY A 84 -4.44 22.81 15.26
N SER A 85 -4.19 21.72 16.01
CA SER A 85 -4.24 20.35 15.48
C SER A 85 -5.67 19.99 15.06
N SER A 86 -5.95 19.94 13.76
CA SER A 86 -7.24 19.48 13.25
C SER A 86 -7.14 18.00 12.83
N GLU A 87 -8.13 17.17 13.16
CA GLU A 87 -8.18 15.77 12.67
C GLU A 87 -8.12 15.67 11.13
N VAL A 88 -8.46 16.76 10.44
CA VAL A 88 -8.40 16.92 8.97
C VAL A 88 -6.96 16.88 8.45
N GLU A 89 -5.99 17.34 9.24
CA GLU A 89 -4.56 17.41 8.90
C GLU A 89 -3.95 16.01 8.75
N GLY A 90 -4.17 15.15 9.75
CA GLY A 90 -3.74 13.75 9.71
C GLY A 90 -4.36 13.00 8.53
N VAL A 91 -5.66 13.20 8.25
CA VAL A 91 -6.34 12.56 7.12
C VAL A 91 -5.78 13.04 5.78
N ALA A 92 -5.49 14.33 5.61
CA ALA A 92 -4.95 14.87 4.36
C ALA A 92 -3.52 14.38 4.07
N LEU A 93 -2.64 14.43 5.07
CA LEU A 93 -1.26 13.92 5.02
C LEU A 93 -1.23 12.45 4.59
N ILE A 94 -2.05 11.66 5.27
CA ILE A 94 -2.18 10.22 5.05
C ILE A 94 -2.75 9.93 3.65
N THR A 95 -3.77 10.67 3.23
CA THR A 95 -4.45 10.44 1.95
C THR A 95 -3.57 10.80 0.75
N LEU A 96 -2.92 11.97 0.78
CA LEU A 96 -2.08 12.46 -0.31
C LEU A 96 -0.73 11.75 -0.34
N GLY A 97 -0.09 11.60 0.83
CA GLY A 97 1.19 10.91 0.96
C GLY A 97 1.08 9.44 0.56
N GLY A 98 0.09 8.72 1.07
CA GLY A 98 -0.12 7.32 0.72
C GLY A 98 -0.50 7.11 -0.75
N TYR A 99 -1.23 8.04 -1.36
CA TYR A 99 -1.53 7.96 -2.80
C TYR A 99 -0.28 8.21 -3.65
N LEU A 100 0.54 9.21 -3.31
CA LEU A 100 1.81 9.47 -3.98
C LEU A 100 2.77 8.29 -3.86
N ALA A 101 2.87 7.69 -2.67
CA ALA A 101 3.66 6.48 -2.45
C ALA A 101 3.16 5.32 -3.32
N ALA A 102 1.84 5.15 -3.45
CA ALA A 102 1.26 4.15 -4.33
C ALA A 102 1.60 4.42 -5.80
N LEU A 103 1.55 5.66 -6.27
CA LEU A 103 1.93 5.98 -7.65
C LEU A 103 3.44 5.79 -7.91
N LEU A 104 4.29 6.11 -6.93
CA LEU A 104 5.73 5.93 -7.05
C LEU A 104 6.11 4.44 -7.10
N LEU A 105 5.52 3.61 -6.24
CA LEU A 105 5.65 2.15 -6.32
C LEU A 105 5.17 1.62 -7.67
N PHE A 106 4.11 2.20 -8.22
CA PHE A 106 3.56 1.77 -9.50
C PHE A 106 4.54 2.04 -10.63
N TYR A 107 5.16 3.22 -10.61
CA TYR A 107 6.22 3.55 -11.54
C TYR A 107 7.38 2.56 -11.42
N PHE A 108 7.88 2.29 -10.21
CA PHE A 108 8.95 1.31 -10.01
C PHE A 108 8.59 -0.09 -10.47
N TYR A 109 7.37 -0.56 -10.18
CA TYR A 109 6.90 -1.88 -10.58
C TYR A 109 6.76 -2.01 -12.09
N SER A 110 6.47 -0.92 -12.82
CA SER A 110 6.46 -0.91 -14.29
C SER A 110 7.81 -1.33 -14.89
N TYR A 111 8.92 -1.07 -14.19
CA TYR A 111 10.26 -1.52 -14.57
C TYR A 111 10.55 -2.97 -14.18
N LEU A 112 9.95 -3.47 -13.09
CA LEU A 112 10.18 -4.82 -12.58
C LEU A 112 9.35 -5.91 -13.29
N PHE A 113 8.10 -5.63 -13.63
CA PHE A 113 7.17 -6.63 -14.15
C PHE A 113 6.90 -6.49 -15.65
N LYS A 114 6.65 -7.62 -16.32
CA LYS A 114 6.49 -7.74 -17.78
C LYS A 114 5.21 -7.09 -18.30
N GLU A 115 4.10 -7.25 -17.58
CA GLU A 115 2.78 -6.83 -18.05
C GLU A 115 2.12 -5.88 -17.07
N ILE A 116 2.35 -4.58 -17.26
CA ILE A 116 1.68 -3.53 -16.51
C ILE A 116 0.93 -2.63 -17.48
N ASN A 117 -0.41 -2.69 -17.41
CA ASN A 117 -1.26 -1.80 -18.16
C ASN A 117 -1.49 -0.52 -17.36
N SER A 118 -0.90 0.60 -17.79
CA SER A 118 -0.94 1.87 -17.06
C SER A 118 -2.36 2.35 -16.74
N LYS A 119 -3.24 2.39 -17.75
CA LYS A 119 -4.62 2.87 -17.57
C LYS A 119 -5.43 2.01 -16.59
N PHE A 120 -5.30 0.69 -16.69
CA PHE A 120 -6.01 -0.23 -15.79
C PHE A 120 -5.45 -0.15 -14.37
N SER A 121 -4.12 -0.17 -14.24
CA SER A 121 -3.46 -0.15 -12.93
C SER A 121 -3.75 1.14 -12.17
N PHE A 122 -3.71 2.28 -12.86
CA PHE A 122 -4.08 3.56 -12.28
C PHE A 122 -5.50 3.53 -11.69
N ARG A 123 -6.49 3.05 -12.47
CA ARG A 123 -7.89 2.93 -11.99
C ARG A 123 -8.00 2.03 -10.77
N VAL A 124 -7.34 0.88 -10.79
CA VAL A 124 -7.37 -0.08 -9.68
C VAL A 124 -6.72 0.51 -8.42
N ILE A 125 -5.57 1.17 -8.56
CA ILE A 125 -4.87 1.84 -7.46
C ILE A 125 -5.76 2.96 -6.88
N SER A 126 -6.37 3.80 -7.71
CA SER A 126 -7.27 4.86 -7.24
C SER A 126 -8.47 4.30 -6.48
N VAL A 127 -9.12 3.24 -6.99
CA VAL A 127 -10.26 2.59 -6.29
C VAL A 127 -9.83 1.99 -4.96
N CYS A 128 -8.69 1.31 -4.91
CA CYS A 128 -8.16 0.75 -3.66
C CYS A 128 -7.78 1.86 -2.67
N ASN A 129 -7.25 2.99 -3.15
CA ASN A 129 -6.94 4.14 -2.30
C ASN A 129 -8.20 4.77 -1.71
N ILE A 130 -9.26 4.91 -2.50
CA ILE A 130 -10.57 5.36 -2.00
C ILE A 130 -11.10 4.41 -0.92
N ALA A 131 -10.95 3.09 -1.12
CA ALA A 131 -11.35 2.11 -0.11
C ALA A 131 -10.55 2.28 1.20
N VAL A 132 -9.24 2.54 1.13
CA VAL A 132 -8.42 2.86 2.30
C VAL A 132 -8.96 4.09 3.04
N ILE A 133 -9.29 5.16 2.32
CA ILE A 133 -9.85 6.39 2.91
C ILE A 133 -11.19 6.11 3.61
N ILE A 134 -12.09 5.36 2.97
CA ILE A 134 -13.39 5.00 3.57
C ILE A 134 -13.18 4.21 4.86
N VAL A 135 -12.26 3.24 4.84
CA VAL A 135 -11.91 2.43 6.01
C VAL A 135 -11.38 3.33 7.15
N MET A 136 -10.53 4.30 6.84
CA MET A 136 -10.07 5.30 7.82
C MET A 136 -11.19 6.15 8.39
N LEU A 137 -12.11 6.62 7.55
CA LEU A 137 -13.23 7.47 7.98
C LEU A 137 -14.20 6.70 8.89
N VAL A 138 -14.40 5.40 8.65
CA VAL A 138 -15.22 4.55 9.53
C VAL A 138 -14.49 4.29 10.85
N PHE A 139 -13.21 3.95 10.82
CA PHE A 139 -12.45 3.65 12.03
C PHE A 139 -12.14 4.88 12.89
N SER A 140 -11.95 6.06 12.29
CA SER A 140 -11.74 7.31 13.04
C SER A 140 -12.96 7.73 13.87
N LYS A 141 -14.18 7.38 13.43
CA LYS A 141 -15.44 7.70 14.13
C LYS A 141 -15.79 6.71 15.24
N ASN A 142 -15.23 5.50 15.22
CA ASN A 142 -15.52 4.48 16.21
C ASN A 142 -14.46 4.51 17.30
N GLU A 143 -14.79 5.08 18.47
CA GLU A 143 -13.94 5.07 19.68
C GLU A 143 -13.56 3.64 20.14
N TYR A 144 -14.23 2.61 19.64
CA TYR A 144 -14.09 1.21 20.03
C TYR A 144 -12.81 0.49 19.55
N LEU A 145 -11.91 1.18 18.84
CA LEU A 145 -10.55 0.68 18.58
C LEU A 145 -9.52 1.28 19.55
N GLN A 146 -9.91 1.42 20.81
CA GLN A 146 -9.01 1.60 21.97
C GLN A 146 -8.14 0.36 22.28
N PHE A 147 -8.03 -0.61 21.37
CA PHE A 147 -6.93 -1.58 21.43
C PHE A 147 -5.64 -0.87 21.03
N GLY A 148 -5.04 -0.10 21.95
CA GLY A 148 -3.61 0.23 22.05
C GLY A 148 -2.77 0.47 20.79
N VAL A 149 -3.35 0.84 19.65
CA VAL A 149 -2.67 1.00 18.37
C VAL A 149 -3.06 2.36 17.83
N GLU A 150 -2.09 3.26 17.83
CA GLU A 150 -2.18 4.60 17.26
C GLU A 150 -2.86 4.56 15.88
N LYS A 151 -3.72 5.55 15.59
CA LYS A 151 -4.55 5.61 14.36
C LYS A 151 -3.70 5.49 13.06
N PHE A 152 -2.42 5.85 13.12
CA PHE A 152 -1.48 5.85 12.00
C PHE A 152 -0.96 4.45 11.58
N PRO A 153 -0.48 3.57 12.48
CA PRO A 153 -0.17 2.19 12.12
C PRO A 153 -1.34 1.42 11.49
N ALA A 154 -2.56 1.59 12.01
CA ALA A 154 -3.76 0.98 11.44
C ALA A 154 -4.03 1.44 10.00
N TYR A 155 -3.71 2.71 9.70
CA TYR A 155 -3.69 3.22 8.34
C TYR A 155 -2.70 2.48 7.45
N LEU A 156 -1.44 2.44 7.84
CA LEU A 156 -0.39 1.84 7.02
C LEU A 156 -0.66 0.36 6.74
N ILE A 157 -1.19 -0.35 7.74
CA ILE A 157 -1.64 -1.74 7.60
C ILE A 157 -2.76 -1.85 6.55
N SER A 158 -3.80 -1.04 6.67
CA SER A 158 -4.92 -1.01 5.72
C SER A 158 -4.42 -0.69 4.32
N TRP A 159 -3.57 0.31 4.19
CA TRP A 159 -2.94 0.71 2.94
C TRP A 159 -2.15 -0.45 2.32
N CYS A 160 -1.35 -1.20 3.08
CA CYS A 160 -0.61 -2.35 2.57
C CYS A 160 -1.54 -3.46 2.07
N ILE A 161 -2.64 -3.73 2.78
CA ILE A 161 -3.62 -4.75 2.37
C ILE A 161 -4.25 -4.38 1.02
N PHE A 162 -4.76 -3.15 0.89
CA PHE A 162 -5.46 -2.69 -0.30
C PHE A 162 -4.51 -2.41 -1.47
N MET A 163 -3.30 -1.91 -1.23
CA MET A 163 -2.32 -1.73 -2.30
C MET A 163 -1.76 -3.07 -2.77
N SER A 164 -1.52 -4.03 -1.88
CA SER A 164 -1.13 -5.39 -2.30
C SER A 164 -2.20 -6.03 -3.19
N LEU A 165 -3.49 -5.77 -2.90
CA LEU A 165 -4.60 -6.15 -3.76
C LEU A 165 -4.53 -5.42 -5.11
N ALA A 166 -4.34 -4.09 -5.08
CA ALA A 166 -4.30 -3.26 -6.27
C ALA A 166 -3.21 -3.71 -7.25
N TYR A 167 -2.02 -3.99 -6.74
CA TYR A 167 -0.90 -4.49 -7.54
C TYR A 167 -1.15 -5.89 -8.08
N SER A 168 -1.67 -6.79 -7.24
CA SER A 168 -2.01 -8.14 -7.67
C SER A 168 -3.11 -8.15 -8.74
N LEU A 169 -4.11 -7.26 -8.63
CA LEU A 169 -5.12 -7.04 -9.68
C LEU A 169 -4.49 -6.49 -10.96
N SER A 170 -3.66 -5.45 -10.83
CA SER A 170 -2.99 -4.76 -11.95
C SER A 170 -2.13 -5.72 -12.77
N LEU A 171 -1.34 -6.54 -12.08
CA LEU A 171 -0.45 -7.52 -12.69
C LEU A 171 -1.21 -8.68 -13.33
N ASN A 172 -2.39 -9.05 -12.82
CA ASN A 172 -3.17 -10.21 -13.29
C ASN A 172 -4.44 -9.81 -14.07
N LYS A 173 -4.39 -8.69 -14.79
CA LYS A 173 -5.50 -8.17 -15.59
C LYS A 173 -6.09 -9.21 -16.55
N GLU A 174 -5.26 -10.06 -17.13
CA GLU A 174 -5.66 -11.07 -18.11
C GLU A 174 -6.70 -12.07 -17.57
N LEU A 175 -6.72 -12.31 -16.25
CA LEU A 175 -7.71 -13.16 -15.60
C LEU A 175 -9.13 -12.57 -15.68
N PHE A 176 -9.26 -11.26 -15.80
CA PHE A 176 -10.53 -10.56 -15.86
C PHE A 176 -11.02 -10.36 -17.31
N ASN A 177 -10.09 -10.19 -18.24
CA ASN A 177 -10.42 -10.06 -19.66
C ASN A 177 -10.89 -11.39 -20.30
N LYS A 178 -10.37 -12.54 -19.86
CA LYS A 178 -10.78 -13.86 -20.39
C LYS A 178 -12.27 -14.17 -20.16
N LYS A 179 -12.88 -13.65 -19.09
CA LYS A 179 -14.30 -13.87 -18.79
C LYS A 179 -15.27 -13.11 -19.71
N ILE A 180 -14.82 -12.05 -20.38
CA ILE A 180 -15.67 -11.23 -21.24
C ILE A 180 -15.78 -11.84 -22.65
N LYS A 181 -14.78 -12.61 -23.09
CA LYS A 181 -14.78 -13.29 -24.40
C LYS A 181 -15.41 -14.70 -24.39
N SER A 182 -15.81 -15.23 -23.24
CA SER A 182 -16.44 -16.55 -23.12
C SER A 182 -17.94 -16.49 -22.87
N LYS A 183 -18.60 -15.37 -23.21
CA LYS A 183 -20.05 -15.22 -23.24
C LYS A 183 -20.49 -14.87 -24.64
#